data_AF-A0A9E5MVW2-F1
#
_entry.id   AF-A0A9E5MVW2-F1
#
_cell.length_a   1.000
_cell.length_b   1.000
_cell.length_c   1.000
_cell.angle_alpha   90.00
_cell.angle_beta   90.00
_cell.angle_gamma   90.00
#
_symmetry.space_group_name_H-M   'P 1'
#
loop_
_entity.id
_entity.type
_entity.pdbx_description
1 polymer ?
#
loop_
_entity_poly.entity_id
_entity_poly.type
_entity_poly.pdbx_seq_one_letter_code
_entity_poly.pdbx_strand_id
1 'polypeptide(L)'
;MTNLVDFAKQIKAQLAGTRREPHWQPGEAERYMGDVNVRRARFDAIVARLNDTLIQPRLETLAMDFTNAVLVSNLPAGHCACWFGYCERFPASTKVAFAVEHDIRFQKVAICYDASMMPLFIKFNEHDRLTMALDQVNEDRVAGWVEERLLEFLDAYLRIDRGGAEFEDEAATDPVCGMRISRSSAAASEGYRGHPYYFCSADCREKFAREPTMYVEVKTM
;
A
#
# COMPACT_ATOMS: atom_id res chain seq x y z
N MET A 1 7.35 -19.59 27.45
CA MET A 1 8.45 -18.89 26.75
C MET A 1 9.60 -19.86 26.61
N THR A 2 9.90 -20.31 25.39
CA THR A 2 10.97 -21.28 25.11
C THR A 2 12.33 -20.62 25.39
N ASN A 3 13.16 -21.20 26.26
CA ASN A 3 14.46 -20.63 26.63
C ASN A 3 15.47 -20.82 25.46
N LEU A 4 16.44 -19.92 25.33
CA LEU A 4 17.55 -19.97 24.38
C LEU A 4 18.24 -21.36 24.33
N VAL A 5 18.30 -22.07 25.46
CA VAL A 5 18.85 -23.44 25.55
C VAL A 5 18.05 -24.45 24.73
N ASP A 6 16.72 -24.34 24.75
CA ASP A 6 15.84 -25.25 24.02
C ASP A 6 15.83 -24.92 22.52
N PHE A 7 15.90 -23.64 22.17
CA PHE A 7 16.10 -23.20 20.78
C PHE A 7 17.43 -23.70 20.22
N ALA A 8 18.53 -23.61 20.99
CA ALA A 8 19.83 -24.12 20.57
C ALA A 8 19.82 -25.65 20.36
N LYS A 9 19.08 -26.41 21.18
CA LYS A 9 18.87 -27.85 20.96
C LYS A 9 18.09 -28.13 19.69
N GLN A 10 17.03 -27.36 19.41
CA GLN A 10 16.26 -27.48 18.18
C GLN A 10 17.12 -27.21 16.93
N ILE A 11 17.97 -26.17 16.96
CA ILE A 11 18.92 -25.89 15.87
C ILE A 11 19.86 -27.09 15.66
N LYS A 12 20.46 -27.62 16.73
CA LYS A 12 21.38 -28.76 16.63
C LYS A 12 20.69 -30.01 16.08
N ALA A 13 19.46 -30.28 16.50
CA ALA A 13 18.66 -31.40 16.01
C ALA A 13 18.34 -31.26 14.51
N GLN A 14 17.98 -30.05 14.06
CA GLN A 14 17.76 -29.75 12.63
C GLN A 14 19.04 -29.95 11.83
N LEU A 15 20.16 -29.35 12.26
CA LEU A 15 21.45 -29.46 11.57
C LEU A 15 21.95 -30.91 11.45
N ALA A 16 21.72 -31.74 12.47
CA ALA A 16 22.08 -33.16 12.46
C ALA A 16 21.28 -33.97 11.43
N GLY A 17 20.02 -33.60 11.15
CA GLY A 17 19.18 -34.26 10.14
C GLY A 17 19.46 -33.85 8.69
N THR A 18 20.24 -32.77 8.47
CA THR A 18 20.48 -32.15 7.15
C THR A 18 21.91 -32.26 6.62
N ARG A 19 22.78 -33.10 7.20
CA ARG A 19 24.09 -33.44 6.57
C ARG A 19 23.86 -34.22 5.26
N ARG A 20 23.46 -33.50 4.21
CA ARG A 20 23.47 -33.94 2.81
C ARG A 20 24.75 -33.42 2.18
N GLU A 21 25.30 -34.19 1.25
CA GLU A 21 26.37 -33.67 0.39
C GLU A 21 25.89 -32.39 -0.30
N PRO A 22 26.74 -31.35 -0.42
CA PRO A 22 26.40 -30.17 -1.19
C PRO A 22 25.96 -30.59 -2.60
N HIS A 23 24.76 -30.18 -3.01
CA HIS A 23 24.26 -30.49 -4.35
C HIS A 23 24.95 -29.68 -5.46
N TRP A 24 25.65 -28.61 -5.07
CA TRP A 24 26.44 -27.76 -5.97
C TRP A 24 27.80 -28.39 -6.24
N GLN A 25 28.23 -28.38 -7.49
CA GLN A 25 29.60 -28.74 -7.83
C GLN A 25 30.60 -27.69 -7.32
N PRO A 26 31.86 -28.05 -7.05
CA PRO A 26 32.90 -27.08 -6.68
C PRO A 26 32.99 -25.93 -7.70
N GLY A 27 32.90 -24.69 -7.23
CA GLY A 27 32.95 -23.48 -8.07
C GLY A 27 31.64 -23.09 -8.79
N GLU A 28 30.62 -23.96 -8.81
CA GLU A 28 29.33 -23.65 -9.44
C GLU A 28 28.55 -22.61 -8.63
N ALA A 29 28.49 -22.81 -7.30
CA ALA A 29 27.86 -21.86 -6.39
C ALA A 29 28.56 -20.49 -6.40
N GLU A 30 29.88 -20.46 -6.52
CA GLU A 30 30.68 -19.23 -6.57
C GLU A 30 30.42 -18.44 -7.85
N ARG A 31 30.31 -19.12 -9.01
CA ARG A 31 29.95 -18.48 -10.28
C ARG A 31 28.52 -17.94 -10.24
N TYR A 32 27.57 -18.76 -9.78
CA TYR A 32 26.17 -18.35 -9.64
C TYR A 32 26.02 -17.13 -8.73
N MET A 33 26.64 -17.18 -7.54
CA MET A 33 26.61 -16.07 -6.60
C MET A 33 27.38 -14.85 -7.12
N GLY A 34 28.46 -15.04 -7.88
CA GLY A 34 29.17 -13.97 -8.57
C GLY A 34 28.26 -13.17 -9.49
N ASP A 35 27.56 -13.85 -10.39
CA ASP A 35 26.64 -13.21 -11.35
C ASP A 35 25.45 -12.53 -10.65
N VAL A 36 24.95 -13.11 -9.56
CA VAL A 36 23.87 -12.53 -8.75
C VAL A 36 24.37 -11.29 -8.01
N ASN A 37 25.56 -11.33 -7.42
CA ASN A 37 26.15 -10.21 -6.69
C ASN A 37 26.41 -9.00 -7.61
N VAL A 38 26.86 -9.23 -8.84
CA VAL A 38 27.03 -8.16 -9.85
C VAL A 38 25.69 -7.48 -10.15
N ARG A 39 24.63 -8.26 -10.36
CA ARG A 39 23.29 -7.72 -10.61
C ARG A 39 22.71 -7.01 -9.39
N ARG A 40 22.92 -7.53 -8.18
CA ARG A 40 22.55 -6.87 -6.93
C ARG A 40 23.23 -5.51 -6.79
N ALA A 41 24.55 -5.44 -6.96
CA ALA A 41 25.28 -4.18 -6.86
C ALA A 41 24.80 -3.15 -7.91
N ARG A 42 24.47 -3.61 -9.13
CA ARG A 42 23.86 -2.76 -10.15
C ARG A 42 22.48 -2.24 -9.73
N PHE A 43 21.66 -3.10 -9.15
CA PHE A 43 20.36 -2.71 -8.60
C PHE A 43 20.51 -1.69 -7.48
N ASP A 44 21.40 -1.92 -6.51
CA ASP A 44 21.64 -0.99 -5.39
C ASP A 44 22.01 0.42 -5.90
N ALA A 45 22.83 0.51 -6.96
CA ALA A 45 23.21 1.79 -7.58
C ALA A 45 22.04 2.46 -8.30
N ILE A 46 21.17 1.69 -8.96
CA ILE A 46 19.95 2.21 -9.61
C ILE A 46 18.95 2.70 -8.55
N VAL A 47 18.77 1.95 -7.47
CA VAL A 47 17.88 2.29 -6.37
C VAL A 47 18.26 3.62 -5.75
N ALA A 48 19.53 3.78 -5.36
CA ALA A 48 20.02 5.03 -4.78
C ALA A 48 19.79 6.19 -5.75
N ARG A 49 20.13 6.01 -7.03
CA ARG A 49 19.94 7.05 -8.04
C ARG A 49 18.47 7.43 -8.22
N LEU A 50 17.59 6.48 -8.51
CA LEU A 50 16.16 6.74 -8.73
C LEU A 50 15.51 7.38 -7.50
N ASN A 51 15.78 6.86 -6.31
CA ASN A 51 15.17 7.40 -5.11
C ASN A 51 15.65 8.82 -4.82
N ASP A 52 16.98 9.04 -4.81
CA ASP A 52 17.57 10.28 -4.32
C ASP A 52 17.44 11.43 -5.33
N THR A 53 17.43 11.15 -6.63
CA THR A 53 17.38 12.20 -7.66
C THR A 53 16.00 12.40 -8.28
N LEU A 54 15.12 11.40 -8.22
CA LEU A 54 13.83 11.45 -8.91
C LEU A 54 12.64 11.36 -7.97
N ILE A 55 12.51 10.27 -7.21
CA ILE A 55 11.28 9.95 -6.49
C ILE A 55 11.13 10.82 -5.23
N GLN A 56 12.15 10.83 -4.38
CA GLN A 56 12.11 11.57 -3.12
C GLN A 56 11.96 13.08 -3.33
N PRO A 57 12.71 13.75 -4.22
CA PRO A 57 12.54 15.19 -4.44
C PRO A 57 11.14 15.61 -4.91
N ARG A 58 10.46 14.73 -5.68
CA ARG A 58 9.07 14.99 -6.12
C ARG A 58 8.07 14.86 -4.98
N LEU A 59 8.26 13.83 -4.14
CA LEU A 59 7.45 13.68 -2.94
C LEU A 59 7.68 14.83 -1.94
N GLU A 60 8.92 15.29 -1.80
CA GLU A 60 9.27 16.48 -1.02
C GLU A 60 8.58 17.73 -1.56
N THR A 61 8.62 17.93 -2.89
CA THR A 61 7.92 19.05 -3.56
C THR A 61 6.43 19.04 -3.23
N LEU A 62 5.75 17.89 -3.33
CA LEU A 62 4.36 17.76 -2.93
C LEU A 62 4.16 18.10 -1.45
N ALA A 63 5.01 17.57 -0.56
CA ALA A 63 4.87 17.74 0.88
C ALA A 63 5.04 19.21 1.34
N MET A 64 5.86 20.00 0.65
CA MET A 64 6.15 21.40 1.01
C MET A 64 4.90 22.30 0.98
N ASP A 65 3.89 21.97 0.18
CA ASP A 65 2.65 22.75 0.07
C ASP A 65 1.63 22.45 1.18
N PHE A 66 1.92 21.48 2.07
CA PHE A 66 0.99 21.01 3.09
C PHE A 66 1.60 21.08 4.49
N THR A 67 1.02 21.90 5.36
CA THR A 67 1.47 22.04 6.76
C THR A 67 1.25 20.79 7.61
N ASN A 68 0.37 19.89 7.17
CA ASN A 68 0.11 18.61 7.82
C ASN A 68 0.91 17.44 7.20
N ALA A 69 1.81 17.71 6.24
CA ALA A 69 2.67 16.70 5.65
C ALA A 69 3.94 16.47 6.49
N VAL A 70 4.31 15.19 6.64
CA VAL A 70 5.49 14.73 7.37
C VAL A 70 6.17 13.63 6.57
N LEU A 71 7.38 13.91 6.08
CA LEU A 71 8.22 12.91 5.42
C LEU A 71 8.72 11.87 6.43
N VAL A 72 8.65 10.60 6.04
CA VAL A 72 9.06 9.48 6.90
C VAL A 72 10.57 9.29 6.79
N SER A 73 11.25 9.33 7.95
CA SER A 73 12.68 9.05 8.06
C SER A 73 12.96 7.59 8.40
N ASN A 74 14.21 7.15 8.20
CA ASN A 74 14.70 5.81 8.52
C ASN A 74 13.99 4.67 7.78
N LEU A 75 13.57 4.91 6.54
CA LEU A 75 13.06 3.87 5.66
C LEU A 75 14.21 3.04 5.05
N PRO A 76 13.93 1.80 4.62
CA PRO A 76 14.89 1.02 3.85
C PRO A 76 15.34 1.77 2.59
N ALA A 77 16.53 1.43 2.07
CA ALA A 77 17.01 2.00 0.81
C ALA A 77 15.98 1.83 -0.31
N GLY A 78 15.81 2.86 -1.14
CA GLY A 78 14.83 2.84 -2.24
C GLY A 78 13.39 3.05 -1.83
N HIS A 79 13.13 3.39 -0.56
CA HIS A 79 11.79 3.69 -0.07
C HIS A 79 11.72 5.16 0.34
N CYS A 80 10.65 5.83 -0.05
CA CYS A 80 10.29 7.14 0.46
C CYS A 80 8.79 7.17 0.76
N ALA A 81 8.39 7.87 1.81
CA ALA A 81 6.98 8.02 2.15
C ALA A 81 6.70 9.36 2.82
N CYS A 82 5.47 9.82 2.69
CA CYS A 82 4.94 11.03 3.32
C CYS A 82 3.60 10.70 3.99
N TRP A 83 3.45 11.14 5.23
CA TRP A 83 2.18 11.14 5.95
C TRP A 83 1.56 12.52 5.88
N PHE A 84 0.27 12.57 5.59
CA PHE A 84 -0.57 13.74 5.74
C PHE A 84 -1.47 13.48 6.95
N GLY A 85 -1.17 14.16 8.06
CA GLY A 85 -1.91 14.02 9.30
C GLY A 85 -3.29 14.65 9.23
N TYR A 86 -4.20 14.24 10.10
CA TYR A 86 -5.50 14.88 10.23
C TYR A 86 -5.38 16.40 10.45
N CYS A 87 -6.20 17.19 9.76
CA CYS A 87 -6.46 18.58 10.11
C CYS A 87 -7.91 18.96 9.78
N GLU A 88 -8.40 20.12 10.25
CA GLU A 88 -9.80 20.53 10.01
C GLU A 88 -10.16 20.60 8.52
N ARG A 89 -9.21 21.00 7.68
CA ARG A 89 -9.36 21.08 6.22
C ARG A 89 -9.36 19.71 5.54
N PHE A 90 -8.56 18.78 6.08
CA PHE A 90 -8.41 17.42 5.57
C PHE A 90 -8.68 16.44 6.72
N PRO A 91 -9.96 16.11 7.02
CA PRO A 91 -10.33 15.23 8.12
C PRO A 91 -10.03 13.74 7.83
N ALA A 92 -8.86 13.45 7.27
CA ALA A 92 -8.37 12.11 6.98
C ALA A 92 -6.87 12.01 7.29
N SER A 93 -6.44 10.84 7.75
CA SER A 93 -5.02 10.46 7.84
C SER A 93 -4.65 9.73 6.57
N THR A 94 -3.63 10.24 5.87
CA THR A 94 -3.30 9.78 4.53
C THR A 94 -1.82 9.50 4.39
N LYS A 95 -1.43 8.48 3.63
CA LYS A 95 -0.04 8.14 3.34
C LYS A 95 0.16 8.02 1.84
N VAL A 96 1.31 8.48 1.36
CA VAL A 96 1.86 8.12 0.05
C VAL A 96 3.24 7.51 0.26
N ALA A 97 3.52 6.41 -0.43
CA ALA A 97 4.81 5.75 -0.40
C ALA A 97 5.21 5.28 -1.80
N PHE A 98 6.51 5.26 -2.03
CA PHE A 98 7.14 4.60 -3.16
C PHE A 98 8.22 3.65 -2.67
N ALA A 99 8.41 2.56 -3.42
CA ALA A 99 9.47 1.61 -3.19
C ALA A 99 10.08 1.16 -4.53
N VAL A 100 11.41 1.05 -4.58
CA VAL A 100 12.11 0.44 -5.71
C VAL A 100 12.46 -1.01 -5.36
N GLU A 101 11.83 -1.96 -6.04
CA GLU A 101 11.91 -3.39 -5.81
C GLU A 101 12.54 -4.14 -7.01
N HIS A 102 12.88 -5.41 -6.81
CA HIS A 102 13.42 -6.29 -7.84
C HIS A 102 12.83 -7.71 -7.76
N ASP A 103 12.96 -8.47 -8.84
CA ASP A 103 12.67 -9.91 -8.82
C ASP A 103 13.82 -10.72 -8.21
N ILE A 104 13.57 -11.97 -7.84
CA ILE A 104 14.55 -12.86 -7.16
C ILE A 104 15.90 -12.93 -7.89
N ARG A 105 15.93 -12.74 -9.21
CA ARG A 105 17.14 -12.84 -10.04
C ARG A 105 17.74 -11.49 -10.43
N PHE A 106 17.22 -10.36 -9.93
CA PHE A 106 17.68 -9.01 -10.30
C PHE A 106 17.73 -8.81 -11.82
N GLN A 107 16.70 -9.26 -12.53
CA GLN A 107 16.52 -9.06 -13.96
C GLN A 107 15.57 -7.90 -14.25
N LYS A 108 14.66 -7.60 -13.32
CA LYS A 108 13.68 -6.55 -13.42
C LYS A 108 13.78 -5.62 -12.23
N VAL A 109 13.46 -4.36 -12.47
CA VAL A 109 13.19 -3.37 -11.43
C VAL A 109 11.71 -3.00 -11.50
N ALA A 110 11.11 -2.80 -10.34
CA ALA A 110 9.74 -2.34 -10.18
C ALA A 110 9.73 -1.10 -9.29
N ILE A 111 9.04 -0.06 -9.72
CA ILE A 111 8.72 1.09 -8.89
C ILE A 111 7.28 0.87 -8.43
N CYS A 112 7.12 0.64 -7.13
CA CYS A 112 5.83 0.44 -6.48
C CYS A 112 5.35 1.78 -5.93
N TYR A 113 4.06 2.02 -6.04
CA TYR A 113 3.35 3.13 -5.45
C TYR A 113 2.26 2.57 -4.54
N ASP A 114 2.19 3.12 -3.33
CA ASP A 114 1.20 2.78 -2.33
C ASP A 114 0.63 4.06 -1.73
N ALA A 115 -0.69 4.23 -1.77
CA ALA A 115 -1.41 5.29 -1.11
C ALA A 115 -2.54 4.74 -0.24
N SER A 116 -2.78 5.40 0.89
CA SER A 116 -3.89 5.08 1.78
C SER A 116 -4.51 6.35 2.34
N MET A 117 -5.84 6.38 2.48
CA MET A 117 -6.60 7.51 3.04
C MET A 117 -7.61 6.97 4.05
N MET A 118 -7.60 7.47 5.28
CA MET A 118 -8.47 6.99 6.36
C MET A 118 -9.17 8.15 7.07
N PRO A 119 -10.51 8.14 7.21
CA PRO A 119 -11.46 7.14 6.71
C PRO A 119 -11.72 7.26 5.19
N LEU A 120 -11.77 6.12 4.47
CA LEU A 120 -11.99 6.04 3.02
C LEU A 120 -13.42 6.48 2.65
N PHE A 121 -13.56 7.65 2.05
CA PHE A 121 -14.82 8.12 1.44
C PHE A 121 -14.67 8.57 -0.02
N ILE A 122 -13.50 8.33 -0.63
CA ILE A 122 -13.19 8.74 -2.01
C ILE A 122 -12.58 7.55 -2.73
N LYS A 123 -12.96 7.36 -4.00
CA LYS A 123 -12.27 6.43 -4.89
C LYS A 123 -10.94 7.04 -5.38
N PHE A 124 -9.85 6.31 -5.19
CA PHE A 124 -8.53 6.63 -5.72
C PHE A 124 -7.73 5.34 -5.99
N ASN A 125 -6.57 5.47 -6.64
CA ASN A 125 -5.66 4.35 -6.88
C ASN A 125 -4.81 4.11 -5.64
N GLU A 126 -5.05 3.01 -4.92
CA GLU A 126 -4.28 2.67 -3.71
C GLU A 126 -2.90 2.07 -4.04
N HIS A 127 -2.82 1.28 -5.12
CA HIS A 127 -1.61 0.56 -5.47
C HIS A 127 -1.39 0.59 -6.98
N ASP A 128 -0.16 0.88 -7.41
CA ASP A 128 0.25 0.72 -8.80
C ASP A 128 1.74 0.36 -8.89
N ARG A 129 2.15 -0.20 -10.03
CA ARG A 129 3.53 -0.65 -10.23
C ARG A 129 4.01 -0.47 -11.67
N LEU A 130 5.12 0.24 -11.82
CA LEU A 130 5.87 0.32 -13.07
C LEU A 130 7.01 -0.69 -13.08
N THR A 131 7.00 -1.65 -14.01
CA THR A 131 8.06 -2.66 -14.16
C THR A 131 8.86 -2.48 -15.45
N MET A 132 10.18 -2.67 -15.38
CA MET A 132 11.07 -2.67 -16.54
C MET A 132 12.28 -3.60 -16.31
N ALA A 133 13.04 -3.89 -17.38
CA ALA A 133 14.27 -4.66 -17.26
C ALA A 133 15.35 -3.83 -16.56
N LEU A 134 16.14 -4.46 -15.68
CA LEU A 134 17.18 -3.79 -14.88
C LEU A 134 18.25 -3.12 -15.76
N ASP A 135 18.46 -3.63 -16.97
CA ASP A 135 19.41 -3.11 -17.93
C ASP A 135 18.85 -2.00 -18.84
N GLN A 136 17.54 -1.78 -18.81
CA GLN A 136 16.83 -0.82 -19.67
C GLN A 136 16.06 0.22 -18.85
N VAL A 137 16.59 0.59 -17.68
CA VAL A 137 15.97 1.61 -16.83
C VAL A 137 15.97 2.95 -17.55
N ASN A 138 14.77 3.49 -17.76
CA ASN A 138 14.55 4.79 -18.38
C ASN A 138 14.03 5.77 -17.31
N GLU A 139 14.86 6.74 -16.96
CA GLU A 139 14.60 7.70 -15.90
C GLU A 139 13.47 8.67 -16.22
N ASP A 140 13.35 9.12 -17.48
CA ASP A 140 12.24 9.99 -17.90
C ASP A 140 10.89 9.29 -17.79
N ARG A 141 10.87 7.98 -18.11
CA ARG A 141 9.66 7.16 -17.94
C ARG A 141 9.30 6.99 -16.46
N VAL A 142 10.30 6.78 -15.60
CA VAL A 142 10.07 6.70 -14.14
C VAL A 142 9.57 8.05 -13.62
N ALA A 143 10.20 9.15 -14.01
CA ALA A 143 9.81 10.50 -13.64
C ALA A 143 8.34 10.80 -13.98
N GLY A 144 7.95 10.59 -15.24
CA GLY A 144 6.59 10.84 -15.69
C GLY A 144 5.57 9.98 -14.97
N TRP A 145 5.87 8.71 -14.73
CA TRP A 145 4.97 7.81 -13.99
C TRP A 145 4.82 8.21 -12.51
N VAL A 146 5.92 8.60 -11.84
CA VAL A 146 5.87 9.09 -10.44
C VAL A 146 5.06 10.38 -10.35
N GLU A 147 5.27 11.32 -11.28
CA GLU A 147 4.52 12.58 -11.33
C GLU A 147 3.02 12.32 -11.54
N GLU A 148 2.66 11.43 -12.46
CA GLU A 148 1.28 11.03 -12.70
C GLU A 148 0.60 10.49 -11.43
N ARG A 149 1.26 9.56 -10.71
CA ARG A 149 0.73 8.99 -9.46
C ARG A 149 0.63 10.04 -8.33
N LEU A 150 1.58 10.96 -8.23
CA LEU A 150 1.53 12.06 -7.25
C LEU A 150 0.42 13.07 -7.56
N LEU A 151 0.19 13.37 -8.84
CA LEU A 151 -0.89 14.28 -9.27
C LEU A 151 -2.27 13.65 -9.08
N GLU A 152 -2.43 12.35 -9.39
CA GLU A 152 -3.66 11.60 -9.09
C GLU A 152 -3.97 11.58 -7.59
N PHE A 153 -2.94 11.33 -6.78
CA PHE A 153 -3.06 11.43 -5.33
C PHE A 153 -3.51 12.82 -4.89
N LEU A 154 -2.84 13.87 -5.40
CA LEU A 154 -3.13 15.25 -5.04
C LEU A 154 -4.57 15.62 -5.40
N ASP A 155 -5.06 15.22 -6.56
CA ASP A 155 -6.46 15.43 -6.94
C ASP A 155 -7.42 14.75 -5.95
N ALA A 156 -7.20 13.47 -5.65
CA ALA A 156 -8.00 12.73 -4.68
C ALA A 156 -7.96 13.36 -3.27
N TYR A 157 -6.79 13.81 -2.84
CA TYR A 157 -6.60 14.44 -1.54
C TYR A 157 -7.28 15.83 -1.46
N LEU A 158 -7.19 16.64 -2.52
CA LEU A 158 -7.88 17.94 -2.60
C LEU A 158 -9.40 17.82 -2.73
N ARG A 159 -9.93 16.68 -3.20
CA ARG A 159 -11.37 16.43 -3.16
C ARG A 159 -11.89 16.43 -1.72
N ILE A 160 -11.10 15.95 -0.74
CA ILE A 160 -11.45 15.98 0.70
C ILE A 160 -11.79 17.41 1.15
N ASP A 161 -10.94 18.37 0.79
CA ASP A 161 -11.08 19.79 1.15
C ASP A 161 -12.32 20.44 0.52
N ARG A 162 -12.64 20.08 -0.72
CA ARG A 162 -13.78 20.67 -1.45
C ARG A 162 -15.14 20.27 -0.88
N GLY A 163 -15.20 19.28 0.02
CA GLY A 163 -16.44 18.88 0.72
C GLY A 163 -17.64 18.66 -0.21
N GLY A 164 -17.40 18.14 -1.42
CA GLY A 164 -18.42 18.13 -2.47
C GLY A 164 -19.61 17.22 -2.15
N ALA A 165 -20.79 17.53 -2.70
CA ALA A 165 -22.00 16.70 -2.61
C ALA A 165 -21.79 15.20 -2.96
N GLU A 166 -20.73 14.88 -3.71
CA GLU A 166 -20.29 13.51 -4.00
C GLU A 166 -19.95 12.69 -2.73
N PHE A 167 -19.44 13.32 -1.67
CA PHE A 167 -19.10 12.64 -0.40
C PHE A 167 -20.34 12.20 0.39
N GLU A 168 -21.45 12.92 0.25
CA GLU A 168 -22.70 12.56 0.90
C GLU A 168 -23.46 11.49 0.10
N ASP A 169 -23.39 11.55 -1.24
CA ASP A 169 -23.99 10.56 -2.13
C ASP A 169 -23.23 9.22 -2.14
N GLU A 170 -21.91 9.22 -1.95
CA GLU A 170 -21.11 8.01 -1.76
C GLU A 170 -21.05 7.54 -0.31
N ALA A 171 -21.37 8.35 0.70
CA ALA A 171 -21.42 7.85 2.07
C ALA A 171 -22.72 7.07 2.35
N ALA A 172 -22.58 6.03 3.17
CA ALA A 172 -23.69 5.30 3.78
C ALA A 172 -23.35 5.04 5.25
N THR A 173 -24.38 4.95 6.09
CA THR A 173 -24.23 4.50 7.47
C THR A 173 -24.68 3.05 7.54
N ASP A 174 -23.80 2.16 8.00
CA ASP A 174 -24.16 0.77 8.29
C ASP A 174 -25.28 0.76 9.36
N PRO A 175 -26.47 0.23 9.05
CA PRO A 175 -27.64 0.32 9.94
C PRO A 175 -27.52 -0.60 11.18
N VAL A 176 -26.58 -1.55 11.19
CA VAL A 176 -26.38 -2.49 12.30
C VAL A 176 -25.41 -1.92 13.33
N CYS A 177 -24.34 -1.27 12.90
CA CYS A 177 -23.30 -0.76 13.81
C CYS A 177 -23.15 0.76 13.85
N GLY A 178 -23.79 1.50 12.95
CA GLY A 178 -23.70 2.96 12.87
C GLY A 178 -22.41 3.48 12.23
N MET A 179 -21.56 2.60 11.70
CA MET A 179 -20.31 2.99 11.06
C MET A 179 -20.57 3.69 9.73
N ARG A 180 -20.01 4.89 9.55
CA ARG A 180 -20.04 5.60 8.26
C ARG A 180 -19.03 4.94 7.31
N ILE A 181 -19.49 4.53 6.14
CA ILE A 181 -18.72 3.83 5.10
C ILE A 181 -18.94 4.49 3.74
N SER A 182 -18.05 4.27 2.78
CA SER A 182 -18.36 4.53 1.37
C SER A 182 -19.19 3.39 0.77
N ARG A 183 -20.20 3.72 -0.03
CA ARG A 183 -21.03 2.80 -0.82
C ARG A 183 -20.19 2.03 -1.84
N SER A 184 -19.22 2.70 -2.47
CA SER A 184 -18.37 2.09 -3.50
C SER A 184 -17.33 1.13 -2.91
N SER A 185 -16.96 1.30 -1.64
CA SER A 185 -16.05 0.41 -0.91
C SER A 185 -16.75 -0.45 0.15
N ALA A 186 -18.08 -0.53 0.14
CA ALA A 186 -18.82 -1.29 1.13
C ALA A 186 -18.45 -2.77 1.04
N ALA A 187 -18.16 -3.40 2.18
CA ALA A 187 -17.80 -4.82 2.21
C ALA A 187 -18.96 -5.72 1.73
N ALA A 188 -20.20 -5.24 1.92
CA ALA A 188 -21.40 -5.87 1.39
C ALA A 188 -22.52 -4.84 1.17
N SER A 189 -23.50 -5.19 0.34
CA SER A 189 -24.77 -4.44 0.18
C SER A 189 -25.96 -5.38 0.04
N GLU A 190 -27.15 -4.89 0.39
CA GLU A 190 -28.40 -5.63 0.30
C GLU A 190 -29.59 -4.69 0.04
N GLY A 191 -30.51 -5.10 -0.83
CA GLY A 191 -31.73 -4.32 -1.10
C GLY A 191 -32.87 -4.73 -0.16
N TYR A 192 -33.47 -3.77 0.54
CA TYR A 192 -34.66 -3.99 1.37
C TYR A 192 -35.71 -2.92 1.12
N ARG A 193 -36.95 -3.34 0.81
CA ARG A 193 -38.08 -2.45 0.45
C ARG A 193 -37.76 -1.43 -0.64
N GLY A 194 -36.97 -1.82 -1.65
CA GLY A 194 -36.58 -0.95 -2.76
C GLY A 194 -35.46 0.06 -2.43
N HIS A 195 -34.92 0.03 -1.20
CA HIS A 195 -33.77 0.84 -0.80
C HIS A 195 -32.50 -0.02 -0.67
N PRO A 196 -31.37 0.39 -1.26
CA PRO A 196 -30.10 -0.28 -1.05
C PRO A 196 -29.51 0.11 0.32
N TYR A 197 -29.08 -0.90 1.08
CA TYR A 197 -28.32 -0.77 2.32
C TYR A 197 -26.90 -1.28 2.12
N TYR A 198 -25.94 -0.67 2.82
CA TYR A 198 -24.51 -0.95 2.70
C TYR A 198 -23.94 -1.29 4.07
N PHE A 199 -22.98 -2.21 4.12
CA PHE A 199 -22.47 -2.77 5.37
C PHE A 199 -20.94 -2.75 5.42
N CYS A 200 -20.41 -2.50 6.63
CA CYS A 200 -18.97 -2.48 6.88
C CYS A 200 -18.34 -3.88 6.88
N SER A 201 -19.15 -4.93 7.03
CA SER A 201 -18.71 -6.32 7.02
C SER A 201 -19.82 -7.26 6.57
N ALA A 202 -19.44 -8.48 6.18
CA ALA A 202 -20.39 -9.56 5.88
C ALA A 202 -21.28 -9.90 7.08
N ASP A 203 -20.74 -9.84 8.31
CA ASP A 203 -21.47 -10.12 9.55
C ASP A 203 -22.60 -9.10 9.79
N CYS A 204 -22.35 -7.81 9.51
CA CYS A 204 -23.37 -6.77 9.62
C CYS A 204 -24.49 -6.99 8.59
N ARG A 205 -24.14 -7.34 7.34
CA ARG A 205 -25.14 -7.73 6.32
C ARG A 205 -25.97 -8.93 6.79
N GLU A 206 -25.35 -9.98 7.32
CA GLU A 206 -26.09 -11.17 7.77
C GLU A 206 -27.04 -10.89 8.94
N LYS A 207 -26.64 -10.04 9.89
CA LYS A 207 -27.54 -9.61 10.97
C LYS A 207 -28.74 -8.84 10.41
N PHE A 208 -28.49 -7.93 9.47
CA PHE A 208 -29.54 -7.19 8.80
C PHE A 208 -30.50 -8.10 8.03
N ALA A 209 -29.98 -9.05 7.25
CA ALA A 209 -30.78 -9.99 6.45
C ALA A 209 -31.74 -10.85 7.31
N ARG A 210 -31.35 -11.17 8.55
CA ARG A 210 -32.18 -11.95 9.48
C ARG A 210 -33.36 -11.15 10.01
N GLU A 211 -33.13 -9.91 10.43
CA GLU A 211 -34.16 -9.05 11.04
C GLU A 211 -34.04 -7.58 10.59
N PRO A 212 -34.35 -7.24 9.32
CA PRO A 212 -34.13 -5.90 8.79
C PRO A 212 -34.90 -4.83 9.56
N THR A 213 -36.12 -5.16 10.00
CA THR A 213 -37.02 -4.26 10.73
C THR A 213 -36.48 -3.76 12.06
N MET A 214 -35.49 -4.44 12.65
CA MET A 214 -34.82 -3.99 13.88
C MET A 214 -33.83 -2.85 13.62
N TYR A 215 -33.37 -2.70 12.38
CA TYR A 215 -32.28 -1.79 12.00
C TYR A 215 -32.74 -0.62 11.13
N VAL A 216 -33.95 -0.67 10.56
CA VAL A 216 -34.47 0.40 9.71
C VAL A 216 -35.74 1.00 10.27
N GLU A 217 -35.67 2.29 10.60
CA GLU A 217 -36.88 3.08 10.83
C GLU A 217 -37.59 3.27 9.49
N VAL A 218 -38.82 2.79 9.40
CA VAL A 218 -39.69 3.02 8.25
C VAL A 218 -40.06 4.50 8.24
N LYS A 219 -39.34 5.31 7.45
CA LYS A 219 -39.84 6.65 7.09
C LYS A 219 -40.98 6.47 6.10
N THR A 220 -42.20 6.37 6.63
CA THR A 220 -43.43 6.51 5.85
C THR A 220 -43.45 7.94 5.30
N MET A 221 -43.38 8.08 3.98
CA MET A 221 -43.67 9.35 3.28
C MET A 221 -45.14 9.71 3.43
#